data_AF-A0A9X0CCV4-F1
#
_entry.id   AF-A0A9X0CCV4-F1
#
_cell.length_a   1.000
_cell.length_b   1.000
_cell.length_c   1.000
_cell.angle_alpha   90.00
_cell.angle_beta   90.00
_cell.angle_gamma   90.00
#
_symmetry.space_group_name_H-M   'P 1'
#
loop_
_entity.id
_entity.type
_entity.pdbx_description
1 polymer ?
#
loop_
_entity_poly.entity_id
_entity_poly.type
_entity_poly.pdbx_seq_one_letter_code
_entity_poly.pdbx_strand_id
1 'polypeptide(L)'
;MGYLGVLSILLTSTLCYTTAYHPDECNYSDTYYNIFKIGKHNCDCQAKSAGQLKFDQGKVLVCDGHEWKSLQYEEEYGSRKNPGFSCEDIKASANQAANGVYWITLSDSKVAFPVYCDMAAGGWTMVFKAVSGVDKRVFDTYNSAHTSSEKVIAALDITNKHRDHYKNRIVLNWEDFGASEARVIVFKDGNPVKELKFNTQGSDKLNWFSFSRLVHSPGLTLNPSRRMCSLSQDCTIVTSSLTGTTEAVPLMPDG
;
A
#
# COMPACT_ATOMS: atom_id res chain seq x y z
N MET A 1 52.08 79.70 38.92
CA MET A 1 51.96 78.41 38.22
C MET A 1 50.94 77.57 38.99
N GLY A 2 49.77 77.14 38.52
CA GLY A 2 49.05 77.37 37.25
C GLY A 2 48.05 76.21 37.01
N TYR A 3 46.74 76.50 36.86
CA TYR A 3 45.60 75.55 36.67
C TYR A 3 45.34 74.54 37.82
N LEU A 4 44.16 74.33 38.43
CA LEU A 4 42.72 74.58 38.16
C LEU A 4 42.03 73.60 37.16
N GLY A 5 41.12 72.74 37.69
CA GLY A 5 40.24 71.76 36.99
C GLY A 5 39.99 70.49 37.84
N VAL A 6 38.88 70.21 38.56
CA VAL A 6 37.41 70.10 38.23
C VAL A 6 37.14 68.79 37.44
N LEU A 7 36.38 67.75 37.87
CA LEU A 7 35.46 67.40 39.00
C LEU A 7 35.86 66.02 39.62
N SER A 8 35.66 65.63 40.89
CA SER A 8 34.46 65.38 41.76
C SER A 8 33.74 64.00 41.64
N ILE A 9 33.80 63.23 42.74
CA ILE A 9 32.78 62.30 43.31
C ILE A 9 32.57 60.88 42.71
N LEU A 10 33.22 59.91 43.37
CA LEU A 10 32.71 58.66 44.00
C LEU A 10 31.64 57.74 43.34
N LEU A 11 32.05 56.46 43.18
CA LEU A 11 31.35 55.21 43.54
C LEU A 11 29.83 55.01 43.25
N THR A 12 29.51 54.05 42.36
CA THR A 12 28.51 52.98 42.64
C THR A 12 28.75 51.68 41.85
N SER A 13 28.43 50.56 42.51
CA SER A 13 27.99 49.26 41.95
C SER A 13 28.86 48.48 40.95
N THR A 14 29.43 47.39 41.47
CA THR A 14 29.66 46.12 40.76
C THR A 14 28.41 45.62 40.01
N LEU A 15 28.59 45.07 38.81
CA LEU A 15 27.92 43.85 38.33
C LEU A 15 28.63 43.29 37.08
N CYS A 16 28.36 42.02 36.78
CA CYS A 16 28.89 41.23 35.66
C CYS A 16 28.67 41.92 34.29
N TYR A 17 29.34 41.58 33.19
CA TYR A 17 29.29 40.26 32.54
C TYR A 17 30.52 39.93 31.70
N THR A 18 30.91 38.66 31.72
CA THR A 18 31.69 38.02 30.68
C THR A 18 30.89 38.04 29.37
N THR A 19 31.40 38.67 28.31
CA THR A 19 30.84 38.50 26.97
C THR A 19 31.19 37.10 26.46
N ALA A 20 30.21 36.20 26.58
CA ALA A 20 30.30 34.87 26.01
C ALA A 20 30.42 34.94 24.48
N TYR A 21 31.23 34.03 23.94
CA TYR A 21 31.30 33.75 22.51
C TYR A 21 29.93 33.23 22.02
N HIS A 22 29.27 33.99 21.13
CA HIS A 22 28.00 33.61 20.50
C HIS A 22 28.23 33.19 19.04
N PRO A 23 28.15 31.89 18.70
CA PRO A 23 28.18 31.40 17.32
C PRO A 23 26.76 31.19 16.78
N ASP A 24 25.94 32.24 16.73
CA ASP A 24 24.53 32.18 16.23
C ASP A 24 24.31 33.00 14.95
N GLU A 25 25.38 33.42 14.26
CA GLU A 25 25.27 34.16 13.00
C GLU A 25 25.10 33.20 11.80
N CYS A 26 23.84 32.86 11.49
CA CYS A 26 23.48 32.36 10.17
C CYS A 26 23.73 33.46 9.13
N ASN A 27 24.89 33.42 8.47
CA ASN A 27 25.24 34.33 7.38
C ASN A 27 24.19 34.26 6.26
N TYR A 28 23.44 35.36 6.09
CA TYR A 28 22.28 35.44 5.22
C TYR A 28 22.61 36.34 4.03
N SER A 29 23.02 35.76 2.90
CA SER A 29 23.10 36.50 1.64
C SER A 29 21.75 36.49 0.91
N ASP A 30 21.47 37.57 0.20
CA ASP A 30 20.11 37.97 -0.20
C ASP A 30 19.34 36.92 -0.99
N THR A 31 18.29 36.37 -0.39
CA THR A 31 17.14 35.81 -1.11
C THR A 31 15.83 36.04 -0.35
N TYR A 32 14.79 36.47 -1.09
CA TYR A 32 13.43 36.67 -0.58
C TYR A 32 12.79 35.32 -0.19
N TYR A 33 12.98 34.89 1.06
CA TYR A 33 12.24 33.76 1.64
C TYR A 33 11.60 34.16 2.97
N ASN A 34 10.27 34.05 3.05
CA ASN A 34 9.56 34.13 4.32
C ASN A 34 9.86 32.86 5.13
N ILE A 35 10.94 32.85 5.92
CA ILE A 35 11.17 31.78 6.90
C ILE A 35 10.11 31.89 8.00
N PHE A 36 9.05 31.08 7.89
CA PHE A 36 8.13 30.86 8.98
C PHE A 36 8.77 29.95 10.03
N LYS A 37 9.33 30.54 11.08
CA LYS A 37 9.83 29.80 12.25
C LYS A 37 8.64 29.25 13.05
N ILE A 38 8.34 27.97 12.87
CA ILE A 38 7.26 27.29 13.60
C ILE A 38 7.59 27.28 15.10
N GLY A 39 6.72 27.90 15.91
CA GLY A 39 6.92 28.06 17.34
C GLY A 39 6.81 26.73 18.11
N LYS A 40 7.64 26.55 19.13
CA LYS A 40 7.70 25.32 19.95
C LYS A 40 6.61 25.31 21.05
N HIS A 41 5.37 25.62 20.68
CA HIS A 41 4.25 25.71 21.62
C HIS A 41 3.52 24.37 21.77
N ASN A 42 3.39 23.90 23.00
CA ASN A 42 2.74 22.63 23.33
C ASN A 42 1.22 22.82 23.52
N CYS A 43 0.52 23.16 22.44
CA CYS A 43 -0.93 23.31 22.43
C CYS A 43 -1.63 22.03 21.94
N ASP A 44 -2.76 21.70 22.55
CA ASP A 44 -3.64 20.63 22.05
C ASP A 44 -4.28 21.04 20.71
N CYS A 45 -4.49 20.07 19.83
CA CYS A 45 -5.31 20.29 18.63
C CYS A 45 -6.79 20.27 19.03
N GLN A 46 -7.51 21.31 18.63
CA GLN A 46 -8.92 21.55 18.93
C GLN A 46 -9.51 22.34 17.75
N ALA A 47 -10.84 22.39 17.62
CA ALA A 47 -11.48 23.03 16.46
C ALA A 47 -11.02 24.50 16.23
N LYS A 48 -10.70 25.22 17.32
CA LYS A 48 -10.18 26.60 17.30
C LYS A 48 -8.71 26.73 16.86
N SER A 49 -7.94 25.64 16.85
CA SER A 49 -6.54 25.57 16.42
C SER A 49 -6.36 24.85 15.07
N ALA A 50 -7.45 24.50 14.38
CA ALA A 50 -7.41 23.95 13.03
C ALA A 50 -6.58 24.83 12.07
N GLY A 51 -5.75 24.20 11.25
CA GLY A 51 -4.81 24.86 10.34
C GLY A 51 -3.50 25.34 10.97
N GLN A 52 -3.35 25.28 12.32
CA GLN A 52 -2.06 25.58 12.96
C GLN A 52 -1.00 24.52 12.59
N LEU A 53 0.26 24.97 12.52
CA LEU A 53 1.41 24.10 12.30
C LEU A 53 2.26 24.00 13.58
N LYS A 54 2.76 22.80 13.89
CA LYS A 54 3.83 22.59 14.88
C LYS A 54 4.96 21.78 14.27
N PHE A 55 6.16 21.87 14.87
CA PHE A 55 7.29 21.01 14.52
C PHE A 55 7.62 20.14 15.71
N ASP A 56 7.59 18.83 15.53
CA ASP A 56 7.81 17.85 16.58
C ASP A 56 8.56 16.63 16.04
N GLN A 57 9.57 16.16 16.77
CA GLN A 57 10.43 15.02 16.40
C GLN A 57 10.93 14.99 14.93
N GLY A 58 11.21 16.15 14.32
CA GLY A 58 11.66 16.24 12.93
C GLY A 58 10.54 16.28 11.88
N LYS A 59 9.28 16.15 12.30
CA LYS A 59 8.08 16.23 11.45
C LYS A 59 7.43 17.61 11.57
N VAL A 60 7.00 18.17 10.44
CA VAL A 60 6.00 19.25 10.44
C VAL A 60 4.63 18.60 10.60
N LEU A 61 3.80 19.10 11.51
CA LEU A 61 2.45 18.61 11.79
C LEU A 61 1.44 19.76 11.63
N VAL A 62 0.26 19.47 11.09
CA VAL A 62 -0.90 20.37 11.01
C VAL A 62 -2.02 19.88 11.94
N CYS A 63 -2.68 20.79 12.64
CA CYS A 63 -3.88 20.49 13.41
C CYS A 63 -5.09 20.50 12.47
N ASP A 64 -5.88 19.43 12.43
CA ASP A 64 -7.10 19.36 11.59
C ASP A 64 -8.38 19.84 12.30
N GLY A 65 -8.27 20.21 13.58
CA GLY A 65 -9.38 20.56 14.47
C GLY A 65 -9.69 19.50 15.53
N HIS A 66 -9.10 18.30 15.41
CA HIS A 66 -9.24 17.21 16.37
C HIS A 66 -7.88 16.65 16.80
N GLU A 67 -6.95 16.45 15.86
CA GLU A 67 -5.63 15.85 16.11
C GLU A 67 -4.50 16.48 15.27
N TRP A 68 -3.26 16.22 15.68
CA TRP A 68 -2.06 16.67 14.98
C TRP A 68 -1.61 15.64 13.94
N LYS A 69 -1.72 15.96 12.65
CA LYS A 69 -1.35 15.10 11.51
C LYS A 69 -0.06 15.56 10.84
N SER A 70 0.80 14.64 10.38
CA SER A 70 2.05 15.05 9.71
C SER A 70 1.81 15.60 8.30
N LEU A 71 2.43 16.76 8.01
CA LEU A 71 2.58 17.28 6.64
C LEU A 71 3.71 16.59 5.87
N GLN A 72 4.65 15.93 6.57
CA GLN A 72 5.39 14.86 5.93
C GLN A 72 4.38 13.75 5.62
N TYR A 73 4.11 13.55 4.33
CA TYR A 73 3.46 12.36 3.81
C TYR A 73 4.24 11.15 4.32
N GLU A 74 3.70 10.46 5.32
CA GLU A 74 4.07 9.08 5.56
C GLU A 74 3.58 8.33 4.33
N GLU A 75 4.52 7.76 3.55
CA GLU A 75 4.19 7.08 2.29
C GLU A 75 3.25 5.93 2.63
N GLU A 76 1.97 6.08 2.28
CA GLU A 76 0.89 5.17 2.69
C GLU A 76 1.26 3.71 2.37
N TYR A 77 0.90 2.78 3.26
CA TYR A 77 1.23 1.38 3.03
C TYR A 77 0.45 0.83 1.83
N GLY A 78 1.15 0.15 0.92
CA GLY A 78 0.64 -0.18 -0.40
C GLY A 78 0.83 0.92 -1.46
N SER A 79 1.61 1.98 -1.16
CA SER A 79 2.06 2.97 -2.14
C SER A 79 3.31 2.50 -2.89
N ARG A 80 3.66 3.18 -3.99
CA ARG A 80 4.82 2.82 -4.83
C ARG A 80 6.16 2.83 -4.08
N LYS A 81 6.32 3.67 -3.06
CA LYS A 81 7.56 3.77 -2.26
C LYS A 81 7.49 2.98 -0.95
N ASN A 82 6.28 2.69 -0.47
CA ASN A 82 6.03 1.82 0.69
C ASN A 82 5.08 0.67 0.29
N PRO A 83 5.52 -0.24 -0.60
CA PRO A 83 4.68 -1.34 -1.08
C PRO A 83 4.44 -2.36 0.02
N GLY A 84 3.27 -3.00 0.01
CA GLY A 84 3.04 -4.22 0.79
C GLY A 84 3.58 -5.46 0.11
N PHE A 85 3.41 -6.62 0.73
CA PHE A 85 3.71 -7.92 0.15
C PHE A 85 2.51 -8.50 -0.62
N SER A 86 1.29 -8.21 -0.17
CA SER A 86 0.05 -8.55 -0.87
C SER A 86 -1.08 -7.57 -0.54
N CYS A 87 -2.19 -7.65 -1.27
CA CYS A 87 -3.39 -6.87 -0.95
C CYS A 87 -3.99 -7.22 0.43
N GLU A 88 -3.76 -8.43 0.94
CA GLU A 88 -4.23 -8.91 2.24
C GLU A 88 -3.41 -8.29 3.38
N ASP A 89 -2.09 -8.29 3.23
CA ASP A 89 -1.13 -7.63 4.11
C ASP A 89 -1.35 -6.11 4.18
N ILE A 90 -1.60 -5.46 3.03
CA ILE A 90 -2.01 -4.04 2.99
C ILE A 90 -3.32 -3.83 3.77
N LYS A 91 -4.32 -4.70 3.57
CA LYS A 91 -5.61 -4.60 4.27
C LYS A 91 -5.47 -4.79 5.78
N ALA A 92 -4.61 -5.70 6.23
CA ALA A 92 -4.35 -5.94 7.65
C ALA A 92 -3.71 -4.72 8.34
N SER A 93 -2.90 -3.96 7.60
CA SER A 93 -2.17 -2.80 8.11
C SER A 93 -2.93 -1.47 7.99
N ALA A 94 -3.91 -1.37 7.08
CA ALA A 94 -4.63 -0.13 6.76
C ALA A 94 -6.08 -0.14 7.26
N ASN A 95 -6.43 0.83 8.12
CA ASN A 95 -7.80 1.01 8.60
C ASN A 95 -8.73 1.40 7.44
N GLN A 96 -9.74 0.57 7.14
CA GLN A 96 -10.75 0.79 6.09
C GLN A 96 -10.19 0.94 4.66
N ALA A 97 -9.18 0.16 4.28
CA ALA A 97 -8.71 0.10 2.89
C ALA A 97 -9.85 -0.19 1.88
N ALA A 98 -9.94 0.61 0.82
CA ALA A 98 -10.96 0.52 -0.22
C ALA A 98 -10.50 -0.31 -1.43
N ASN A 99 -11.43 -0.76 -2.27
CA ASN A 99 -11.06 -1.43 -3.53
C ASN A 99 -10.34 -0.45 -4.47
N GLY A 100 -9.23 -0.87 -5.05
CA GLY A 100 -8.40 0.02 -5.86
C GLY A 100 -7.09 -0.57 -6.33
N VAL A 101 -6.24 0.27 -6.93
CA VAL A 101 -4.90 -0.11 -7.35
C VAL A 101 -3.90 0.25 -6.25
N TYR A 102 -3.17 -0.76 -5.80
CA TYR A 102 -2.09 -0.65 -4.83
C TYR A 102 -0.78 -1.18 -5.42
N TRP A 103 0.32 -0.94 -4.73
CA TRP A 103 1.65 -1.40 -5.09
C TRP A 103 2.13 -2.46 -4.11
N ILE A 104 2.60 -3.58 -4.64
CA ILE A 104 3.16 -4.69 -3.86
C ILE A 104 4.55 -5.07 -4.36
N THR A 105 5.29 -5.81 -3.53
CA THR A 105 6.60 -6.39 -3.84
C THR A 105 6.63 -7.89 -3.46
N LEU A 106 7.37 -8.71 -4.20
CA LEU A 106 7.55 -10.14 -3.85
C LEU A 106 8.74 -10.38 -2.91
N SER A 107 9.50 -9.34 -2.58
CA SER A 107 10.66 -9.42 -1.68
C SER A 107 11.03 -8.05 -1.12
N ASP A 108 11.89 -8.06 -0.09
CA ASP A 108 12.41 -6.86 0.59
C ASP A 108 13.22 -5.91 -0.31
N SER A 109 13.53 -6.34 -1.55
CA SER A 109 14.13 -5.50 -2.60
C SER A 109 13.27 -4.30 -3.01
N LYS A 110 11.99 -4.24 -2.58
CA LYS A 110 11.02 -3.17 -2.89
C LYS A 110 10.86 -2.88 -4.38
N VAL A 111 11.05 -3.87 -5.27
CA VAL A 111 10.81 -3.74 -6.72
C VAL A 111 9.31 -3.77 -7.01
N ALA A 112 8.64 -2.70 -6.59
CA ALA A 112 7.19 -2.58 -6.54
C ALA A 112 6.54 -2.66 -7.93
N PHE A 113 5.35 -3.27 -7.98
CA PHE A 113 4.49 -3.33 -9.17
C PHE A 113 3.03 -3.13 -8.78
N PRO A 114 2.19 -2.56 -9.67
CA PRO A 114 0.81 -2.27 -9.35
C PRO A 114 -0.09 -3.50 -9.56
N VAL A 115 -1.05 -3.67 -8.64
CA VAL A 115 -2.08 -4.72 -8.64
C VAL A 115 -3.42 -4.11 -8.28
N TYR A 116 -4.51 -4.73 -8.76
CA TYR A 116 -5.84 -4.43 -8.24
C TYR A 116 -6.08 -5.24 -6.97
N CYS A 117 -6.54 -4.57 -5.92
CA CYS A 117 -6.92 -5.16 -4.64
C CYS A 117 -8.42 -5.11 -4.44
N ASP A 118 -9.05 -6.27 -4.22
CA ASP A 118 -10.42 -6.38 -3.72
C ASP A 118 -10.40 -6.45 -2.17
N MET A 119 -10.22 -5.28 -1.56
CA MET A 119 -10.20 -5.10 -0.10
C MET A 119 -11.53 -5.48 0.54
N ALA A 120 -12.66 -5.13 -0.08
CA ALA A 120 -14.01 -5.45 0.39
C ALA A 120 -14.20 -6.96 0.58
N ALA A 121 -13.74 -7.78 -0.38
CA ALA A 121 -13.89 -9.24 -0.31
C ALA A 121 -12.78 -9.98 0.46
N GLY A 122 -11.80 -9.28 1.06
CA GLY A 122 -10.75 -9.91 1.87
C GLY A 122 -9.33 -9.34 1.69
N GLY A 123 -9.08 -8.52 0.67
CA GLY A 123 -7.72 -8.15 0.27
C GLY A 123 -7.18 -9.07 -0.83
N TRP A 124 -8.01 -9.45 -1.80
CA TRP A 124 -7.56 -10.32 -2.89
C TRP A 124 -6.66 -9.58 -3.88
N THR A 125 -5.52 -10.18 -4.21
CA THR A 125 -4.54 -9.66 -5.18
C THR A 125 -4.88 -10.15 -6.59
N MET A 126 -5.14 -9.26 -7.54
CA MET A 126 -5.32 -9.66 -8.94
C MET A 126 -4.00 -10.11 -9.56
N VAL A 127 -3.94 -11.32 -10.10
CA VAL A 127 -2.73 -11.90 -10.73
C VAL A 127 -2.85 -12.05 -12.25
N PHE A 128 -4.08 -12.27 -12.74
CA PHE A 128 -4.36 -12.42 -14.17
C PHE A 128 -5.78 -11.92 -14.51
N LYS A 129 -5.97 -11.35 -15.70
CA LYS A 129 -7.28 -11.02 -16.26
C LYS A 129 -7.32 -11.38 -17.75
N ALA A 130 -8.22 -12.27 -18.13
CA ALA A 130 -8.61 -12.49 -19.52
C ALA A 130 -9.66 -11.46 -19.94
N VAL A 131 -9.55 -10.93 -21.16
CA VAL A 131 -10.48 -9.93 -21.72
C VAL A 131 -11.04 -10.40 -23.07
N SER A 132 -12.35 -10.36 -23.23
CA SER A 132 -13.05 -10.77 -24.45
C SER A 132 -12.86 -9.77 -25.60
N GLY A 133 -12.84 -10.31 -26.82
CA GLY A 133 -12.58 -9.56 -28.04
C GLY A 133 -11.12 -9.16 -28.27
N VAL A 134 -10.18 -9.66 -27.45
CA VAL A 134 -8.73 -9.53 -27.69
C VAL A 134 -8.27 -10.66 -28.61
N ASP A 135 -7.58 -10.34 -29.70
CA ASP A 135 -7.01 -11.31 -30.65
C ASP A 135 -5.69 -11.93 -30.12
N LYS A 136 -5.78 -12.53 -28.93
CA LYS A 136 -4.70 -13.27 -28.26
C LYS A 136 -5.28 -14.44 -27.50
N ARG A 137 -4.64 -15.60 -27.60
CA ARG A 137 -5.03 -16.78 -26.81
C ARG A 137 -4.75 -16.53 -25.33
N VAL A 138 -5.80 -16.70 -24.52
CA VAL A 138 -5.77 -16.54 -23.05
C VAL A 138 -4.72 -17.45 -22.43
N PHE A 139 -4.73 -18.74 -22.78
CA PHE A 139 -3.79 -19.72 -22.23
C PHE A 139 -2.33 -19.45 -22.62
N ASP A 140 -2.07 -19.07 -23.87
CA ASP A 140 -0.71 -18.74 -24.34
C ASP A 140 -0.17 -17.52 -23.59
N THR A 141 -1.03 -16.51 -23.36
CA THR A 141 -0.67 -15.32 -22.57
C THR A 141 -0.47 -15.67 -21.09
N TYR A 142 -1.28 -16.57 -20.53
CA TYR A 142 -1.14 -17.06 -19.16
C TYR A 142 0.18 -17.82 -18.96
N ASN A 143 0.47 -18.80 -19.81
CA ASN A 143 1.60 -19.71 -19.64
C ASN A 143 2.96 -19.13 -20.10
N SER A 144 2.98 -18.08 -20.92
CA SER A 144 4.23 -17.48 -21.42
C SER A 144 5.23 -17.10 -20.32
N ALA A 145 6.52 -17.06 -20.65
CA ALA A 145 7.61 -16.67 -19.75
C ALA A 145 7.69 -15.16 -19.45
N HIS A 146 6.74 -14.36 -19.94
CA HIS A 146 6.75 -12.90 -19.82
C HIS A 146 5.47 -12.39 -19.16
N THR A 147 5.53 -11.24 -18.50
CA THR A 147 4.34 -10.53 -18.01
C THR A 147 3.58 -9.88 -19.16
N SER A 148 2.32 -9.54 -18.94
CA SER A 148 1.43 -8.90 -19.91
C SER A 148 0.71 -7.75 -19.23
N SER A 149 0.91 -6.52 -19.73
CA SER A 149 0.32 -5.30 -19.16
C SER A 149 0.55 -5.03 -17.66
N GLU A 150 1.55 -5.67 -17.01
CA GLU A 150 1.84 -5.56 -15.57
C GLU A 150 1.93 -4.10 -15.08
N LYS A 151 2.57 -3.23 -15.88
CA LYS A 151 2.81 -1.82 -15.52
C LYS A 151 1.73 -0.86 -16.04
N VAL A 152 0.67 -1.38 -16.67
CA VAL A 152 -0.40 -0.59 -17.30
C VAL A 152 -1.58 -0.48 -16.34
N ILE A 153 -1.70 0.65 -15.65
CA ILE A 153 -2.77 0.89 -14.65
C ILE A 153 -4.17 0.67 -15.25
N ALA A 154 -4.39 1.03 -16.51
CA ALA A 154 -5.67 0.79 -17.19
C ALA A 154 -6.04 -0.70 -17.36
N ALA A 155 -5.06 -1.62 -17.32
CA ALA A 155 -5.31 -3.06 -17.38
C ALA A 155 -5.87 -3.62 -16.05
N LEU A 156 -5.68 -2.88 -14.94
CA LEU A 156 -6.15 -3.24 -13.60
C LEU A 156 -7.60 -2.83 -13.31
N ASP A 157 -8.20 -1.97 -14.13
CA ASP A 157 -9.65 -1.73 -14.13
C ASP A 157 -10.36 -3.07 -14.37
N ILE A 158 -11.32 -3.46 -13.53
CA ILE A 158 -12.02 -4.75 -13.62
C ILE A 158 -12.92 -4.88 -14.87
N THR A 159 -13.11 -3.79 -15.63
CA THR A 159 -13.86 -3.77 -16.88
C THR A 159 -13.01 -4.12 -18.11
N ASN A 160 -13.70 -4.31 -19.25
CA ASN A 160 -13.09 -4.63 -20.55
C ASN A 160 -12.72 -3.37 -21.36
N LYS A 161 -12.52 -2.22 -20.72
CA LYS A 161 -12.09 -0.97 -21.39
C LYS A 161 -10.70 -1.10 -21.99
N HIS A 162 -9.75 -1.67 -21.24
CA HIS A 162 -8.42 -1.98 -21.74
C HIS A 162 -8.46 -3.29 -22.55
N ARG A 163 -8.11 -3.21 -23.84
CA ARG A 163 -8.20 -4.32 -24.80
C ARG A 163 -6.91 -5.13 -24.89
N ASP A 164 -6.44 -5.59 -23.75
CA ASP A 164 -5.40 -6.62 -23.65
C ASP A 164 -5.64 -7.47 -22.40
N HIS A 165 -5.06 -8.68 -22.37
CA HIS A 165 -5.00 -9.49 -21.16
C HIS A 165 -4.02 -8.87 -20.16
N TYR A 166 -4.21 -9.14 -18.87
CA TYR A 166 -3.27 -8.78 -17.80
C TYR A 166 -2.66 -10.04 -17.20
N LYS A 167 -1.35 -10.01 -16.97
CA LYS A 167 -0.60 -11.00 -16.20
C LYS A 167 0.59 -10.33 -15.52
N ASN A 168 0.65 -10.37 -14.19
CA ASN A 168 1.83 -9.93 -13.45
C ASN A 168 2.79 -11.08 -13.12
N ARG A 169 3.91 -10.71 -12.51
CA ARG A 169 4.97 -11.64 -12.10
C ARG A 169 4.58 -12.68 -11.04
N ILE A 170 3.44 -12.56 -10.34
CA ILE A 170 3.00 -13.62 -9.40
C ILE A 170 2.74 -14.92 -10.15
N VAL A 171 2.15 -14.86 -11.35
CA VAL A 171 1.94 -16.07 -12.19
C VAL A 171 3.25 -16.71 -12.66
N LEU A 172 4.35 -15.94 -12.69
CA LEU A 172 5.69 -16.43 -13.03
C LEU A 172 6.43 -17.01 -11.81
N ASN A 173 6.24 -16.39 -10.64
CA ASN A 173 6.90 -16.73 -9.37
C ASN A 173 5.83 -17.16 -8.35
N TRP A 174 5.07 -18.19 -8.72
CA TRP A 174 3.85 -18.60 -8.01
C TRP A 174 4.16 -19.13 -6.60
N GLU A 175 5.25 -19.89 -6.47
CA GLU A 175 5.73 -20.45 -5.21
C GLU A 175 6.23 -19.35 -4.26
N ASP A 176 6.99 -18.37 -4.77
CA ASP A 176 7.49 -17.21 -4.01
C ASP A 176 6.38 -16.35 -3.41
N PHE A 177 5.24 -16.22 -4.09
CA PHE A 177 4.08 -15.48 -3.57
C PHE A 177 3.30 -16.26 -2.50
N GLY A 178 3.47 -17.58 -2.41
CA GLY A 178 2.93 -18.38 -1.31
C GLY A 178 1.41 -18.36 -1.18
N ALA A 179 0.66 -18.27 -2.29
CA ALA A 179 -0.80 -18.17 -2.24
C ALA A 179 -1.45 -19.36 -1.49
N SER A 180 -2.30 -19.06 -0.52
CA SER A 180 -3.09 -20.04 0.22
C SER A 180 -4.40 -20.41 -0.48
N GLU A 181 -5.03 -19.42 -1.12
CA GLU A 181 -6.21 -19.61 -1.96
C GLU A 181 -6.12 -18.83 -3.28
N ALA A 182 -6.86 -19.30 -4.28
CA ALA A 182 -7.15 -18.58 -5.51
C ALA A 182 -8.64 -18.53 -5.76
N ARG A 183 -9.12 -17.39 -6.27
CA ARG A 183 -10.49 -17.15 -6.68
C ARG A 183 -10.53 -16.77 -8.16
N VAL A 184 -11.46 -17.37 -8.90
CA VAL A 184 -11.78 -16.98 -10.29
C VAL A 184 -13.16 -16.35 -10.31
N ILE A 185 -13.25 -15.12 -10.79
CA ILE A 185 -14.52 -14.44 -11.06
C ILE A 185 -14.73 -14.34 -12.57
N VAL A 186 -15.89 -14.79 -13.04
CA VAL A 186 -16.36 -14.54 -14.41
C VAL A 186 -17.21 -13.28 -14.40
N PHE A 187 -16.90 -12.33 -15.29
CA PHE A 187 -17.67 -11.12 -15.46
C PHE A 187 -18.53 -11.18 -16.73
N LYS A 188 -19.73 -10.59 -16.68
CA LYS A 188 -20.58 -10.34 -17.85
C LYS A 188 -21.21 -8.96 -17.69
N ASP A 189 -21.12 -8.14 -18.74
CA ASP A 189 -21.69 -6.78 -18.77
C ASP A 189 -21.25 -5.93 -17.54
N GLY A 190 -19.99 -6.09 -17.11
CA GLY A 190 -19.40 -5.43 -15.95
C GLY A 190 -19.75 -6.04 -14.58
N ASN A 191 -20.64 -7.04 -14.52
CA ASN A 191 -21.11 -7.65 -13.28
C ASN A 191 -20.51 -9.04 -13.05
N PRO A 192 -20.15 -9.42 -11.82
CA PRO A 192 -19.72 -10.78 -11.51
C PRO A 192 -20.90 -11.76 -11.64
N VAL A 193 -20.74 -12.83 -12.42
CA VAL A 193 -21.79 -13.82 -12.69
C VAL A 193 -21.46 -15.24 -12.21
N LYS A 194 -20.18 -15.55 -11.97
CA LYS A 194 -19.74 -16.79 -11.33
C LYS A 194 -18.49 -16.54 -10.49
N GLU A 195 -18.38 -17.27 -9.39
CA GLU A 195 -17.20 -17.32 -8.54
C GLU A 195 -16.80 -18.78 -8.29
N LEU A 196 -15.51 -19.08 -8.40
CA LEU A 196 -14.90 -20.35 -8.00
C LEU A 196 -13.76 -20.06 -7.03
N LYS A 197 -13.59 -20.87 -5.98
CA LYS A 197 -12.43 -20.79 -5.08
C LYS A 197 -11.67 -22.11 -5.03
N PHE A 198 -10.36 -22.03 -4.89
CA PHE A 198 -9.43 -23.14 -4.90
C PHE A 198 -8.41 -23.03 -3.75
N ASN A 199 -8.05 -24.17 -3.14
CA ASN A 199 -6.91 -24.27 -2.23
C ASN A 199 -5.60 -24.41 -3.03
N THR A 200 -4.67 -23.49 -2.83
CA THR A 200 -3.44 -23.39 -3.63
C THR A 200 -2.17 -23.79 -2.89
N GLN A 201 -2.27 -24.36 -1.68
CA GLN A 201 -1.12 -24.88 -0.95
C GLN A 201 -0.45 -26.01 -1.73
N GLY A 202 0.88 -25.92 -1.89
CA GLY A 202 1.65 -26.87 -2.70
C GLY A 202 1.17 -26.98 -4.16
N SER A 203 0.66 -25.89 -4.74
CA SER A 203 0.28 -25.81 -6.16
C SER A 203 1.32 -25.04 -6.98
N ASP A 204 1.30 -25.28 -8.30
CA ASP A 204 2.03 -24.47 -9.27
C ASP A 204 1.04 -23.70 -10.16
N LYS A 205 1.57 -22.80 -11.00
CA LYS A 205 0.79 -21.97 -11.94
C LYS A 205 -0.11 -22.77 -12.90
N LEU A 206 0.16 -24.05 -13.16
CA LEU A 206 -0.56 -24.94 -14.07
C LEU A 206 -1.52 -25.89 -13.36
N ASN A 207 -1.38 -26.12 -12.05
CA ASN A 207 -2.16 -27.11 -11.30
C ASN A 207 -3.13 -26.53 -10.25
N TRP A 208 -3.00 -25.26 -9.86
CA TRP A 208 -3.84 -24.66 -8.81
C TRP A 208 -5.34 -24.67 -9.12
N PHE A 209 -5.73 -24.56 -10.39
CA PHE A 209 -7.12 -24.60 -10.86
C PHE A 209 -7.65 -26.03 -11.13
N SER A 210 -6.93 -27.06 -10.66
CA SER A 210 -7.37 -28.45 -10.78
C SER A 210 -8.63 -28.74 -9.95
N PHE A 211 -9.44 -29.68 -10.43
CA PHE A 211 -10.72 -30.03 -9.81
C PHE A 211 -10.57 -30.48 -8.34
N SER A 212 -9.51 -31.22 -8.01
CA SER A 212 -9.20 -31.67 -6.65
C SER A 212 -8.87 -30.54 -5.66
N ARG A 213 -8.62 -29.32 -6.15
CA ARG A 213 -8.36 -28.12 -5.34
C ARG A 213 -9.58 -27.23 -5.18
N LEU A 214 -10.68 -27.50 -5.89
CA LEU A 214 -11.89 -26.67 -5.88
C LEU A 214 -12.62 -26.78 -4.53
N VAL A 215 -12.65 -25.68 -3.76
CA VAL A 215 -13.30 -25.60 -2.44
C VAL A 215 -14.67 -24.90 -2.48
N HIS A 216 -14.97 -24.12 -3.51
CA HIS A 216 -16.25 -23.44 -3.66
C HIS A 216 -16.68 -23.34 -5.13
N SER A 217 -17.91 -23.78 -5.45
CA SER A 217 -18.48 -23.71 -6.82
C SER A 217 -20.01 -23.67 -6.85
N PRO A 218 -20.65 -22.51 -6.56
CA PRO A 218 -22.10 -22.37 -6.58
C PRO A 218 -22.70 -22.73 -7.95
N GLY A 219 -23.71 -23.60 -7.96
CA GLY A 219 -24.51 -23.91 -9.16
C GLY A 219 -23.81 -24.76 -10.23
N LEU A 220 -22.66 -25.37 -9.95
CA LEU A 220 -22.02 -26.35 -10.85
C LEU A 220 -22.35 -27.78 -10.40
N THR A 221 -23.22 -28.47 -11.13
CA THR A 221 -23.33 -29.93 -11.04
C THR A 221 -22.09 -30.56 -11.67
N LEU A 222 -21.20 -31.07 -10.82
CA LEU A 222 -19.86 -31.51 -11.19
C LEU A 222 -19.92 -32.83 -11.98
N ASN A 223 -19.44 -32.82 -13.23
CA ASN A 223 -19.23 -34.04 -14.02
C ASN A 223 -17.75 -34.47 -13.91
N PRO A 224 -17.42 -35.59 -13.22
CA PRO A 224 -16.04 -35.99 -12.97
C PRO A 224 -15.25 -36.39 -14.23
N SER A 225 -15.92 -36.56 -15.38
CA SER A 225 -15.26 -36.84 -16.66
C SER A 225 -14.66 -35.60 -17.34
N ARG A 226 -14.98 -34.37 -16.91
CA ARG A 226 -14.41 -33.12 -17.46
C ARG A 226 -13.35 -32.52 -16.53
N ARG A 227 -12.10 -32.94 -16.73
CA ARG A 227 -10.96 -32.66 -15.81
C ARG A 227 -10.40 -31.22 -15.80
N MET A 228 -10.93 -30.29 -16.60
CA MET A 228 -10.35 -28.94 -16.74
C MET A 228 -11.42 -27.85 -16.79
N CYS A 229 -11.25 -26.82 -15.95
CA CYS A 229 -11.84 -25.50 -16.19
C CYS A 229 -11.09 -24.88 -17.38
N SER A 230 -11.74 -24.74 -18.53
CA SER A 230 -11.14 -24.04 -19.67
C SER A 230 -11.17 -22.52 -19.43
N LEU A 231 -10.00 -21.90 -19.37
CA LEU A 231 -9.82 -20.44 -19.32
C LEU A 231 -10.21 -19.83 -20.69
N SER A 232 -11.51 -19.74 -20.97
CA SER A 232 -12.02 -19.50 -22.33
C SER A 232 -12.77 -18.19 -22.57
N GLN A 233 -13.19 -17.45 -21.53
CA GLN A 233 -13.82 -16.11 -21.64
C GLN A 233 -13.44 -15.23 -20.43
N ASP A 234 -14.07 -14.05 -20.28
CA ASP A 234 -13.79 -13.00 -19.29
C ASP A 234 -13.65 -13.51 -17.84
N CYS A 235 -12.42 -13.82 -17.45
CA CYS A 235 -12.05 -14.38 -16.15
C CYS A 235 -11.00 -13.50 -15.50
N THR A 236 -11.31 -12.96 -14.32
CA THR A 236 -10.32 -12.39 -13.41
C THR A 236 -9.88 -13.46 -12.43
N ILE A 237 -8.58 -13.69 -12.31
CA ILE A 237 -7.97 -14.58 -11.34
C ILE A 237 -7.30 -13.73 -10.27
N VAL A 238 -7.69 -13.96 -9.02
CA VAL A 238 -7.17 -13.27 -7.85
C VAL A 238 -6.71 -14.28 -6.79
N THR A 239 -5.75 -13.92 -5.96
CA THR A 239 -5.16 -14.81 -4.92
C THR A 239 -5.09 -14.12 -3.56
N SER A 240 -5.11 -14.91 -2.48
CA SER A 240 -4.82 -14.52 -1.11
C SER A 240 -3.56 -15.24 -0.61
N SER A 241 -2.87 -14.66 0.36
CA SER A 241 -1.56 -15.12 0.83
C SER A 241 -1.54 -15.15 2.37
N LEU A 242 -2.16 -16.18 2.95
CA LEU A 242 -2.13 -16.41 4.40
C LEU A 242 -0.71 -16.78 4.86
N THR A 243 0.07 -15.80 5.29
CA THR A 243 1.28 -15.98 6.12
C THR A 243 0.92 -15.91 7.61
N GLY A 244 -0.04 -16.75 8.03
CA GLY A 244 -0.56 -16.77 9.40
C GLY A 244 -0.83 -18.19 9.89
N THR A 245 -0.13 -18.62 10.94
CA THR A 245 -0.40 -19.87 11.64
C THR A 245 -1.71 -19.77 12.41
N THR A 246 -2.72 -20.55 12.02
CA THR A 246 -3.87 -20.85 12.88
C THR A 246 -4.08 -22.35 12.96
N GLU A 247 -3.83 -22.92 14.12
CA GLU A 247 -4.27 -24.27 14.47
C GLU A 247 -5.80 -24.34 14.42
N ALA A 248 -6.32 -25.27 13.62
CA ALA A 248 -7.72 -25.71 13.74
C ALA A 248 -7.72 -27.02 14.51
N VAL A 249 -7.84 -26.93 15.84
CA VAL A 249 -8.02 -28.10 16.73
C VAL A 249 -9.28 -28.86 16.31
N PRO A 250 -9.22 -30.17 16.01
CA PRO A 250 -10.40 -30.94 15.67
C PRO A 250 -11.22 -31.24 16.93
N LEU A 251 -12.37 -30.58 17.07
CA LEU A 251 -13.41 -31.02 17.98
C LEU A 251 -14.24 -32.13 17.31
N MET A 252 -13.97 -33.38 17.69
CA MET A 252 -14.99 -34.43 17.62
C MET A 252 -16.08 -34.12 18.66
N PRO A 253 -17.31 -34.59 18.41
CA PRO A 253 -17.80 -35.67 19.27
C PRO A 253 -18.30 -36.88 18.47
N ASP A 254 -18.21 -38.05 19.10
CA ASP A 254 -18.80 -39.30 18.64
C ASP A 254 -20.34 -39.25 18.61
N GLY A 255 -20.97 -40.01 17.70
CA GLY A 255 -22.43 -40.15 17.58
C GLY A 255 -22.87 -40.68 16.22
#